data_AF-A0A2V5RPR0-F1
#
_entry.id   AF-A0A2V5RPR0-F1
#
_cell.length_a   1.000
_cell.length_b   1.000
_cell.length_c   1.000
_cell.angle_alpha   90.00
_cell.angle_beta   90.00
_cell.angle_gamma   90.00
#
_symmetry.space_group_name_H-M   'P 1'
#
loop_
_entity.id
_entity.type
_entity.pdbx_description
1 polymer ?
#
loop_
_entity_poly.entity_id
_entity_poly.type
_entity_poly.pdbx_seq_one_letter_code
_entity_poly.pdbx_strand_id
1 'polypeptide(L)' 'TFHFTFTCWMILKNQTDLSDQGTFFSLVVIYLMNLLLLSVMLILASPHITFASFSADLLTNLGNFTQWISELMHSFTQR' A
#
# COMPACT_ATOMS: atom_id res chain seq x y z
N THR A 1 12.35 1.97 19.79
CA THR A 1 11.83 0.60 19.49
C THR A 1 10.42 0.34 20.03
N PHE A 2 10.01 0.94 21.16
CA PHE A 2 8.62 0.88 21.69
C PHE A 2 7.55 1.51 20.77
N HIS A 3 7.91 2.54 20.00
CA HIS A 3 6.98 3.23 19.09
C HIS A 3 6.48 2.37 17.93
N PHE A 4 7.31 1.49 17.37
CA PHE A 4 6.94 0.66 16.21
C PHE A 4 5.90 -0.41 16.59
N THR A 5 6.07 -1.01 17.77
CA THR A 5 5.09 -1.96 18.33
C THR A 5 3.77 -1.26 18.66
N PHE A 6 3.79 -0.02 19.16
CA PHE A 6 2.57 0.75 19.43
C PHE A 6 1.81 1.12 18.14
N THR A 7 2.52 1.43 17.06
CA THR A 7 1.94 1.69 15.74
C THR A 7 1.35 0.43 15.10
N CYS A 8 2.04 -0.71 15.18
CA CYS A 8 1.49 -2.01 14.75
C CYS A 8 0.26 -2.42 15.57
N TRP A 9 0.27 -2.16 16.88
CA TRP A 9 -0.84 -2.49 17.78
C TRP A 9 -2.09 -1.62 17.54
N MET A 10 -1.92 -0.37 17.14
CA MET A 10 -3.03 0.53 16.80
C MET A 10 -3.72 0.15 15.48
N ILE A 11 -2.97 -0.36 14.48
CA ILE A 11 -3.50 -0.82 13.18
C ILE A 11 -4.27 -2.15 13.30
N LEU A 12 -3.88 -3.02 14.22
CA LEU A 12 -4.53 -4.32 14.46
C LEU A 12 -5.76 -4.25 15.37
N LYS A 13 -6.05 -3.09 15.98
CA LYS A 13 -7.28 -2.94 16.78
C LYS A 13 -8.47 -2.81 15.83
N ASN A 14 -9.30 -3.86 15.81
CA ASN A 14 -10.68 -3.88 15.31
C ASN A 14 -11.46 -2.67 15.85
N GLN A 15 -11.35 -1.52 15.17
CA GLN A 15 -12.20 -0.38 15.43
C GLN A 15 -13.49 -0.61 14.66
N THR A 16 -14.58 -0.63 15.40
CA THR A 16 -15.97 -0.70 14.93
C THR A 16 -16.37 0.45 14.00
N ASP A 17 -15.47 1.39 13.74
CA ASP A 17 -15.62 2.48 12.76
C ASP A 17 -15.71 1.98 11.30
N LEU A 18 -15.31 0.73 11.06
CA LEU A 18 -15.39 0.05 9.76
C LEU A 18 -16.83 -0.21 9.26
N SER A 19 -17.85 -0.16 10.14
CA SER A 19 -19.23 -0.48 9.79
C SER A 19 -20.06 0.74 9.35
N ASP A 20 -19.67 1.96 9.71
CA ASP A 20 -20.54 3.15 9.54
C ASP A 20 -20.13 4.05 8.36
N GLN A 21 -18.90 3.94 7.82
CA GLN A 21 -18.38 4.90 6.82
C GLN A 21 -17.97 4.30 5.45
N GLY A 22 -18.15 2.99 5.23
CA GLY A 22 -18.11 2.37 3.90
C GLY A 22 -16.96 1.37 3.64
N THR A 23 -17.32 0.16 3.22
CA THR A 23 -16.44 -1.00 2.96
C THR A 23 -15.28 -0.71 2.00
N PHE A 24 -15.47 0.18 1.02
CA PHE A 24 -14.45 0.53 0.03
C PHE A 24 -13.24 1.20 0.68
N PHE A 25 -13.46 2.18 1.55
CA PHE A 25 -12.39 2.89 2.25
C PHE A 25 -11.57 1.93 3.11
N SER A 26 -12.27 1.08 3.86
CA SER A 26 -11.68 0.05 4.72
C SER A 26 -10.81 -0.94 3.95
N LEU A 27 -11.29 -1.44 2.80
CA LEU A 27 -10.51 -2.34 1.95
C LEU A 27 -9.27 -1.67 1.40
N VAL A 28 -9.37 -0.41 0.94
CA VAL A 28 -8.22 0.36 0.45
C VAL A 28 -7.17 0.51 1.56
N VAL A 29 -7.59 0.90 2.77
CA VAL A 29 -6.67 1.09 3.90
C VAL A 29 -6.01 -0.23 4.31
N ILE A 30 -6.77 -1.33 4.43
CA ILE A 30 -6.21 -2.65 4.76
C ILE A 30 -5.19 -3.10 3.71
N TYR A 31 -5.49 -2.89 2.43
CA TYR A 31 -4.59 -3.26 1.35
C TYR A 31 -3.29 -2.44 1.37
N LEU A 32 -3.38 -1.13 1.61
CA LEU A 32 -2.22 -0.25 1.77
C LEU A 32 -1.36 -0.62 2.99
N MET A 33 -1.98 -0.99 4.10
CA MET A 33 -1.25 -1.43 5.30
C MET A 33 -0.51 -2.76 5.06
N ASN A 34 -1.13 -3.72 4.37
CA ASN A 34 -0.48 -4.98 4.00
C ASN A 34 0.67 -4.76 3.02
N LEU A 35 0.50 -3.89 2.03
CA LEU A 35 1.56 -3.51 1.10
C LEU A 35 2.76 -2.90 1.85
N LEU A 36 2.50 -2.00 2.80
CA LEU A 36 3.55 -1.39 3.62
C LEU A 36 4.27 -2.44 4.48
N LEU A 37 3.52 -3.34 5.13
CA LEU A 37 4.09 -4.41 5.95
C LEU A 37 5.00 -5.32 5.13
N LEU A 38 4.54 -5.76 3.96
CA LEU A 38 5.34 -6.59 3.04
C LEU A 38 6.57 -5.85 2.52
N SER A 39 6.43 -4.55 2.23
CA SER A 39 7.55 -3.69 1.81
C SER A 39 8.64 -3.60 2.89
N VAL A 40 8.24 -3.41 4.15
CA VAL A 40 9.18 -3.38 5.28
C VAL A 40 9.84 -4.74 5.48
N MET A 41 9.08 -5.84 5.41
CA MET A 41 9.65 -7.19 5.47
C MET A 41 10.66 -7.46 4.35
N LEU A 42 10.38 -7.01 3.14
CA LEU A 42 11.28 -7.15 1.99
C LEU A 42 12.60 -6.38 2.18
N ILE A 43 12.51 -5.14 2.69
CA ILE A 43 13.69 -4.32 2.99
C ILE A 43 14.52 -4.96 4.10
N LEU A 44 13.88 -5.50 5.15
CA LEU A 44 14.58 -6.17 6.25
C LEU A 44 15.21 -7.51 5.81
N ALA A 45 14.56 -8.25 4.91
CA ALA A 45 15.05 -9.52 4.41
C ALA A 45 16.22 -9.35 3.41
N SER A 46 16.32 -8.21 2.74
CA SER A 46 17.34 -7.95 1.73
C SER A 46 18.47 -7.07 2.26
N PRO A 47 19.72 -7.57 2.35
CA PRO A 47 20.86 -6.76 2.76
C PRO A 47 21.28 -5.70 1.73
N HIS A 48 20.72 -5.73 0.51
CA HIS A 48 21.07 -4.82 -0.58
C HIS A 48 19.98 -3.79 -0.93
N ILE A 49 18.75 -3.95 -0.44
CA ILE A 49 17.65 -3.03 -0.73
C ILE A 49 17.61 -1.98 0.38
N THR A 50 17.86 -0.73 0.02
CA THR A 50 17.68 0.41 0.92
C THR A 50 16.27 0.97 0.81
N PHE A 51 15.76 1.59 1.87
CA PHE A 51 14.44 2.23 1.86
C PHE A 51 14.31 3.28 0.74
N ALA A 52 15.40 4.01 0.46
CA ALA A 52 15.45 5.00 -0.60
C ALA A 52 15.26 4.37 -1.99
N SER A 53 16.03 3.33 -2.32
CA SER A 53 15.91 2.65 -3.61
C SER A 53 14.53 2.02 -3.78
N PHE A 54 14.03 1.36 -2.73
CA PHE A 54 12.69 0.77 -2.74
C PHE A 54 11.58 1.82 -2.99
N SER A 55 11.67 2.99 -2.36
CA SER A 55 10.67 4.06 -2.55
C SER A 55 10.70 4.65 -3.97
N ALA A 56 11.87 4.76 -4.58
CA ALA A 56 12.02 5.21 -5.96
C ALA A 56 11.43 4.18 -6.94
N ASP A 57 11.69 2.89 -6.70
CA ASP A 57 11.13 1.80 -7.49
C ASP A 57 9.59 1.74 -7.34
N LEU A 58 9.08 1.95 -6.12
CA LEU A 58 7.64 1.98 -5.85
C LEU A 58 6.94 3.12 -6.60
N LEU A 59 7.50 4.34 -6.56
CA LEU A 59 6.97 5.50 -7.29
C LEU A 59 6.99 5.29 -8.80
N THR A 60 8.08 4.71 -9.32
CA THR A 60 8.21 4.39 -10.74
C THR A 60 7.16 3.37 -11.17
N ASN A 61 7.00 2.27 -10.41
CA ASN A 61 5.98 1.27 -10.70
C ASN A 61 4.55 1.82 -10.55
N LEU A 62 4.31 2.70 -9.58
CA LEU A 62 3.01 3.35 -9.42
C LEU A 62 2.69 4.24 -10.63
N GLY A 63 3.67 5.01 -11.12
CA GLY A 63 3.54 5.80 -12.34
C GLY A 63 3.19 4.92 -13.55
N ASN A 64 3.96 3.85 -13.76
CA ASN A 64 3.69 2.89 -14.84
C ASN A 64 2.30 2.25 -14.74
N PHE A 65 1.88 1.89 -13.52
CA PHE A 65 0.54 1.35 -13.28
C PHE A 65 -0.56 2.37 -13.61
N THR A 66 -0.41 3.64 -13.21
CA THR A 66 -1.38 4.68 -13.54
C THR A 66 -1.47 4.94 -15.04
N GLN A 67 -0.33 4.90 -15.74
CA GLN A 67 -0.31 5.02 -17.19
C GLN A 67 -1.05 3.84 -17.84
N TRP A 68 -0.77 2.61 -17.40
CA TRP A 68 -1.48 1.41 -17.89
C TRP A 68 -2.99 1.48 -17.63
N ILE A 69 -3.42 1.92 -16.45
CA ILE A 69 -4.85 2.15 -16.13
C ILE A 69 -5.45 3.16 -17.12
N SER A 70 -4.73 4.26 -17.40
CA SER A 70 -5.21 5.30 -18.31
C SER A 70 -5.38 4.78 -19.74
N GLU A 71 -4.41 4.00 -20.23
CA GLU A 71 -4.45 3.37 -21.55
C GLU A 71 -5.59 2.36 -21.64
N LEU A 72 -5.78 1.57 -20.58
CA LEU A 72 -6.90 0.63 -20.46
C LEU A 72 -8.23 1.37 -20.51
N MET A 73 -8.42 2.43 -19.73
CA MET A 73 -9.63 3.25 -19.73
C MET A 73 -9.91 3.89 -21.09
N HIS A 74 -8.87 4.39 -21.77
CA HIS A 74 -8.98 4.90 -23.14
C HIS A 74 -9.43 3.79 -24.11
N SER A 75 -8.87 2.58 -23.99
CA SER A 75 -9.24 1.44 -24.85
C SER A 75 -10.68 0.97 -24.66
N PHE A 76 -11.21 1.02 -23.42
CA PHE A 76 -12.61 0.71 -23.13
C PHE A 76 -13.56 1.78 -23.65
N THR A 77 -13.15 3.06 -23.66
CA THR A 77 -13.96 4.17 -24.15
C THR A 77 -14.03 4.23 -25.69
N GLN A 78 -13.04 3.64 -26.37
CA GLN A 78 -12.99 3.55 -27.85
C GLN A 78 -13.72 2.31 -28.41
N ARG A 79 -14.27 1.44 -27.57
CA ARG A 79 -15.12 0.30 -27.95
C ARG A 79 -16.59 0.63 -27.73
#